data_AF-A0A0F5L2U0-F1
#
_entry.id   AF-A0A0F5L2U0-F1
#
_cell.length_a   1.000
_cell.length_b   1.000
_cell.length_c   1.000
_cell.angle_alpha   90.00
_cell.angle_beta   90.00
_cell.angle_gamma   90.00
#
_symmetry.space_group_name_H-M   'P 1'
#
loop_
_entity.id
_entity.type
_entity.pdbx_description
1 polymer ?
#
loop_
_entity_poly.entity_id
_entity_poly.type
_entity_poly.pdbx_seq_one_letter_code
_entity_poly.pdbx_strand_id
1 'polypeptide(L)'
;MAVQDSKAPSVANVDFLVDENGSRIDVPPDSEIRPTGDTEAAVGATSPTNWWLYGVVGLAIVVALLFLMQMLNGAPGTDVQPGSPTSEPVVETPAQPAAQ
;
A
#
# COMPACT_ATOMS: atom_id res chain seq x y z
N MET A 1 -21.32 -34.48 18.85
CA MET A 1 -20.17 -34.43 17.94
C MET A 1 -20.74 -34.41 16.53
N ALA A 2 -20.80 -33.24 15.89
CA ALA A 2 -21.31 -33.14 14.52
C ALA A 2 -20.16 -33.45 13.56
N VAL A 3 -20.35 -34.48 12.73
CA VAL A 3 -19.46 -34.79 11.61
C VAL A 3 -19.66 -33.68 10.59
N GLN A 4 -18.62 -32.87 10.36
CA GLN A 4 -18.63 -31.90 9.27
C GLN A 4 -18.62 -32.68 7.95
N ASP A 5 -19.73 -32.60 7.23
CA ASP A 5 -19.88 -33.15 5.89
C ASP A 5 -18.90 -32.41 4.97
N SER A 6 -17.77 -33.05 4.69
CA SER A 6 -16.72 -32.48 3.85
C SER A 6 -17.21 -32.57 2.41
N LYS A 7 -17.91 -31.51 1.96
CA LYS A 7 -18.38 -31.40 0.58
C LYS A 7 -17.21 -31.72 -0.35
N ALA A 8 -17.31 -32.85 -1.04
CA ALA A 8 -16.30 -33.24 -2.03
C ALA A 8 -16.11 -32.07 -3.01
N PRO A 9 -14.86 -31.69 -3.33
CA PRO A 9 -14.60 -30.54 -4.18
C PRO A 9 -15.31 -30.74 -5.52
N SER A 10 -16.10 -29.74 -5.93
CA SER A 10 -16.76 -29.73 -7.23
C SER A 10 -15.68 -29.60 -8.29
N VAL A 11 -15.29 -30.72 -8.90
CA VAL A 11 -14.43 -30.73 -10.08
C VAL A 11 -15.09 -29.91 -11.20
N ALA A 12 -14.32 -29.02 -11.83
CA ALA A 12 -14.80 -28.22 -12.95
C ALA A 12 -14.95 -29.12 -14.19
N ASN A 13 -16.14 -29.13 -14.81
CA ASN A 13 -16.38 -29.79 -16.09
C ASN A 13 -16.31 -28.72 -17.20
N VAL A 14 -15.31 -28.81 -18.07
CA VAL A 14 -15.04 -27.82 -19.13
C VAL A 14 -14.71 -28.56 -20.44
N ASP A 15 -15.14 -28.00 -21.57
CA ASP A 15 -14.99 -28.62 -22.89
C ASP A 15 -13.53 -28.64 -23.40
N PHE A 16 -12.75 -27.61 -23.05
CA PHE A 16 -11.32 -27.50 -23.36
C PHE A 16 -10.64 -26.50 -22.41
N LEU A 17 -9.34 -26.69 -22.18
CA LEU A 17 -8.51 -25.76 -21.39
C LEU A 17 -7.72 -24.82 -22.32
N VAL A 18 -7.53 -23.59 -21.84
CA VAL A 18 -6.80 -22.54 -22.56
C VAL A 18 -5.76 -21.92 -21.61
N ASP A 19 -4.54 -21.70 -22.09
CA ASP A 19 -3.46 -21.05 -21.32
C ASP A 19 -3.55 -19.51 -21.34
N GLU A 20 -2.66 -18.83 -20.60
CA GLU A 20 -2.59 -17.35 -20.59
C GLU A 20 -2.29 -16.71 -21.96
N ASN A 21 -1.84 -17.49 -22.94
CA ASN A 21 -1.52 -17.05 -24.29
C ASN A 21 -2.62 -17.39 -25.31
N GLY A 22 -3.73 -17.99 -24.87
CA GLY A 22 -4.84 -18.39 -25.74
C GLY A 22 -4.63 -19.73 -26.45
N SER A 23 -3.60 -20.51 -26.09
CA SER A 23 -3.33 -21.83 -26.64
C SER A 23 -4.16 -22.91 -25.94
N ARG A 24 -4.59 -23.92 -26.70
CA ARG A 24 -5.27 -25.08 -26.11
C ARG A 24 -4.27 -25.96 -25.37
N ILE A 25 -4.64 -26.33 -24.14
CA ILE A 25 -3.88 -27.30 -23.35
C ILE A 25 -4.55 -28.67 -23.54
N ASP A 26 -3.78 -29.63 -24.03
CA ASP A 26 -4.23 -31.02 -24.17
C ASP A 26 -3.95 -31.75 -22.85
N VAL A 27 -5.02 -32.21 -22.20
CA VAL A 27 -4.94 -32.85 -20.89
C VAL A 27 -5.48 -34.28 -21.03
N PRO A 28 -4.79 -35.29 -20.50
CA PRO A 28 -5.25 -36.67 -20.57
C PRO A 28 -6.69 -36.80 -20.05
N PRO A 29 -7.53 -37.60 -20.72
CA PRO A 29 -8.88 -37.88 -20.24
C PRO A 29 -8.76 -38.46 -18.83
N ASP A 30 -9.57 -37.94 -17.89
CA ASP A 30 -9.58 -38.26 -16.45
C ASP A 30 -8.55 -37.55 -15.56
N SER A 31 -7.83 -36.54 -16.08
CA SER A 31 -6.96 -35.73 -15.23
C SER A 31 -7.76 -34.77 -14.34
N GLU A 32 -7.51 -34.84 -13.03
CA GLU A 32 -8.08 -33.90 -12.07
C GLU A 32 -7.33 -32.56 -12.14
N ILE A 33 -7.96 -31.54 -12.75
CA ILE A 33 -7.43 -30.18 -12.74
C ILE A 33 -7.71 -29.54 -11.39
N ARG A 34 -6.65 -29.37 -10.59
CA ARG A 34 -6.73 -28.71 -9.29
C ARG A 34 -6.25 -27.26 -9.40
N PRO A 35 -6.89 -26.30 -8.70
CA PRO A 35 -6.35 -24.96 -8.56
C PRO A 35 -4.93 -25.03 -7.99
N THR A 36 -3.99 -24.33 -8.63
CA THR A 36 -2.62 -24.24 -8.14
C THR A 36 -2.60 -23.50 -6.81
N GLY A 37 -2.07 -24.16 -5.76
CA GLY A 37 -1.95 -23.59 -4.40
C GLY A 37 -1.04 -22.35 -4.33
N ASP A 38 -0.28 -22.07 -5.39
CA ASP A 38 0.58 -20.89 -5.53
C ASP A 38 -0.19 -19.56 -5.47
N THR A 39 -1.50 -19.59 -5.70
CA THR A 39 -2.35 -18.40 -5.59
C THR A 39 -2.32 -17.84 -4.16
N GLU A 40 -2.36 -18.69 -3.15
CA GLU A 40 -2.33 -18.26 -1.74
C GLU A 40 -0.96 -17.69 -1.35
N ALA A 41 0.12 -18.29 -1.87
CA ALA A 41 1.48 -17.79 -1.66
C ALA A 41 1.71 -16.43 -2.33
N ALA A 42 1.25 -16.26 -3.57
CA ALA A 42 1.32 -15.00 -4.30
C ALA A 42 0.50 -13.90 -3.60
N VAL A 43 -0.75 -14.20 -3.20
CA VAL A 43 -1.61 -13.27 -2.47
C VAL A 43 -1.00 -12.89 -1.12
N GLY A 44 -0.42 -13.85 -0.39
CA GLY A 44 0.27 -13.59 0.88
C GLY A 44 1.45 -12.64 0.71
N ALA A 45 2.27 -12.85 -0.32
CA ALA A 45 3.44 -12.02 -0.61
C ALA A 45 3.08 -10.57 -0.99
N THR A 46 1.98 -10.37 -1.74
CA THR A 46 1.51 -9.03 -2.13
C THR A 46 0.49 -8.43 -1.17
N SER A 47 0.18 -9.11 -0.07
CA SER A 47 -0.84 -8.64 0.87
C SER A 47 -0.42 -7.33 1.54
N PRO A 48 -1.37 -6.40 1.79
CA PRO A 48 -1.13 -5.18 2.56
C PRO A 48 -0.40 -5.41 3.88
N THR A 49 -0.75 -6.49 4.58
CA THR A 49 -0.15 -6.87 5.86
C THR A 49 1.37 -7.07 5.77
N ASN A 50 1.88 -7.59 4.64
CA ASN A 50 3.30 -7.88 4.47
C ASN A 50 4.15 -6.60 4.32
N TRP A 51 3.68 -5.59 3.58
CA TRP A 51 4.44 -4.34 3.39
C TRP A 51 4.10 -3.25 4.41
N TRP A 52 2.99 -3.38 5.14
CA TRP A 52 2.53 -2.39 6.11
C TRP A 52 3.56 -2.07 7.18
N LEU A 53 4.17 -3.10 7.80
CA LEU A 53 5.16 -2.89 8.86
C LEU A 53 6.36 -2.10 8.36
N TYR A 54 6.89 -2.46 7.19
CA TYR A 54 8.00 -1.74 6.56
C TYR A 54 7.61 -0.30 6.21
N GLY A 55 6.38 -0.08 5.72
CA GLY A 55 5.85 1.25 5.45
C GLY A 55 5.75 2.12 6.70
N VAL A 56 5.21 1.59 7.81
CA VAL A 56 5.10 2.30 9.09
C VAL A 56 6.47 2.62 9.68
N VAL A 57 7.41 1.68 9.64
CA VAL A 57 8.79 1.90 10.10
C VAL A 57 9.47 2.97 9.25
N GLY A 58 9.32 2.91 7.92
CA GLY A 58 9.85 3.92 7.01
C GLY A 58 9.28 5.31 7.28
N LEU A 59 7.97 5.41 7.48
CA LEU A 59 7.31 6.68 7.83
C LEU A 59 7.83 7.24 9.16
N ALA A 60 7.98 6.40 10.18
CA ALA A 60 8.53 6.82 11.46
C ALA A 60 9.94 7.39 11.34
N ILE A 61 10.79 6.81 10.48
CA ILE A 61 12.14 7.32 10.20
C ILE A 61 12.07 8.71 9.55
N VAL A 62 11.23 8.89 8.52
CA VAL A 62 11.07 10.19 7.85
C VAL A 62 10.60 11.26 8.84
N VAL A 63 9.58 10.95 9.65
CA VAL A 63 9.09 11.85 10.70
C VAL A 63 10.19 12.21 11.69
N ALA A 64 10.98 11.24 12.16
CA ALA A 64 12.07 11.49 13.09
C ALA A 64 13.17 12.38 12.50
N LEU A 65 13.54 12.16 11.23
CA LEU A 65 14.52 13.01 10.53
C LEU A 65 14.01 14.44 10.36
N LEU A 66 12.76 14.60 9.92
CA LEU A 66 12.12 15.90 9.80
C LEU A 66 12.03 16.60 11.16
N PHE A 67 11.66 15.87 12.21
CA PHE A 67 11.57 16.41 13.56
C PHE A 67 12.92 16.87 14.09
N LEU A 68 13.98 16.09 13.86
CA LEU A 68 15.34 16.48 14.21
C LEU A 68 15.76 17.75 13.49
N MET A 69 15.49 17.85 12.18
CA MET A 69 15.76 19.06 11.41
C MET A 69 14.96 20.26 11.91
N GLN A 70 13.68 20.08 12.25
CA GLN A 70 12.83 21.12 12.83
C GLN A 70 13.29 21.56 14.22
N MET A 71 13.84 20.65 15.04
CA MET A 71 14.37 21.00 16.36
C MET A 71 15.63 21.87 16.27
N LEU A 72 16.44 21.68 15.22
CA LEU A 72 17.67 22.45 15.02
C LEU A 72 17.44 23.79 14.31
N ASN A 73 16.52 23.84 13.34
CA ASN A 73 16.27 25.03 12.52
C ASN A 73 15.01 25.82 12.92
N GLY A 74 14.27 25.35 13.93
CA GLY A 74 12.90 25.81 14.20
C GLY A 74 11.92 25.30 13.13
N ALA A 75 10.63 25.63 13.31
CA ALA A 75 9.57 25.35 12.35
C ALA A 75 9.03 26.68 11.74
N PRO A 76 9.74 27.27 10.77
CA PRO A 76 9.29 28.50 10.12
C PRO A 76 7.91 28.29 9.48
N GLY A 77 6.96 29.15 9.79
CA GLY A 77 5.60 29.11 9.24
C GLY A 77 4.58 28.31 10.04
N THR A 78 4.94 27.73 11.19
CA THR A 78 3.96 27.19 12.16
C THR A 78 3.65 28.16 13.30
N ASP A 79 4.30 29.32 13.34
CA ASP A 79 4.01 30.36 14.32
C ASP A 79 2.62 30.96 14.07
N VAL A 80 1.76 30.87 15.09
CA VAL A 80 0.44 31.52 15.07
C VAL A 80 0.61 32.98 15.51
N GLN A 81 0.25 33.92 14.64
CA GLN A 81 0.23 35.34 15.01
C GLN A 81 -0.94 35.59 15.98
N PRO A 82 -0.69 36.10 17.20
CA PRO A 82 -1.78 36.44 18.13
C PRO A 82 -2.70 37.48 17.50
N GLY A 83 -3.96 37.10 17.23
CA GLY A 83 -4.96 37.98 16.63
C GLY A 83 -5.10 37.90 15.10
N SER A 84 -4.36 37.04 14.39
CA SER A 84 -4.65 36.69 12.99
C SER A 84 -5.44 35.36 12.92
N PRO A 85 -6.28 35.13 11.89
CA PRO A 85 -6.83 33.80 11.65
C PRO A 85 -5.65 32.84 11.43
N THR A 86 -5.71 31.67 12.08
CA THR A 86 -4.69 30.61 12.18
C THR A 86 -4.08 30.11 10.85
N SER A 87 -4.42 30.70 9.71
CA SER A 87 -4.02 30.28 8.36
C SER A 87 -3.44 31.39 7.49
N GLU A 88 -3.21 32.61 7.99
CA GLU A 88 -2.55 33.63 7.18
C GLU A 88 -1.02 33.43 7.22
N PRO A 89 -0.38 33.06 6.09
CA PRO A 89 1.07 32.95 6.03
C PRO A 89 1.66 34.35 6.19
N VAL A 90 2.68 34.50 7.06
CA VAL A 90 3.43 35.75 7.18
C VAL A 90 4.12 36.03 5.84
N VAL A 91 3.58 36.99 5.08
CA VAL A 91 4.24 37.50 3.87
C VAL A 91 5.37 38.42 4.33
N GLU A 92 6.62 38.02 4.12
CA GLU A 92 7.76 38.93 4.30
C GLU A 92 7.58 40.09 3.32
N THR A 93 7.32 41.29 3.84
CA THR A 93 7.36 42.52 3.05
C THR A 93 8.78 42.66 2.49
N PRO A 94 9.00 42.64 1.16
CA PRO A 94 10.32 42.87 0.60
C PRO A 94 10.84 44.22 1.09
N ALA A 95 12.05 44.23 1.65
CA ALA A 95 12.67 45.45 2.15
C ALA A 95 12.65 46.53 1.06
N GLN A 96 11.87 47.59 1.29
CA GLN A 96 11.81 48.72 0.39
C GLN A 96 13.20 49.39 0.42
N PRO A 97 13.93 49.47 -0.71
CA PRO A 97 15.18 50.21 -0.73
C PRO A 97 14.88 51.65 -0.32
N ALA A 98 15.61 52.15 0.67
CA ALA A 98 15.51 53.55 1.08
C ALA A 98 15.74 54.43 -0.15
N ALA A 99 14.69 55.14 -0.58
CA ALA A 99 14.83 56.17 -1.58
C ALA A 99 15.74 57.25 -1.01
N GLN A 100 16.87 57.47 -1.67
CA GLN A 100 17.80 58.58 -1.43
C GLN A 100 17.14 59.91 -1.81
#